data_AF-A0A7J4MLA2-F1
#
_entry.id   AF-A0A7J4MLA2-F1
#
_cell.length_a   1.000
_cell.length_b   1.000
_cell.length_c   1.000
_cell.angle_alpha   90.00
_cell.angle_beta   90.00
_cell.angle_gamma   90.00
#
_symmetry.space_group_name_H-M   'P 1'
#
loop_
_entity.id
_entity.type
_entity.pdbx_description
1 polymer ?
#
loop_
_entity_poly.entity_id
_entity_poly.type
_entity_poly.pdbx_seq_one_letter_code
_entity_poly.pdbx_strand_id
1 'polypeptide(L)'
;MSGRVDILGAGLSGLSAATILARNGYDVHVHEVRKDSGARFDGDFQGIENWTSDVDFFEEMRQWGLNPDEFKSDAFSIVDLIHPDDEITNPITDGVAFRVVERGTDEH
;
A
#
# COMPACT_ATOMS: atom_id res chain seq x y z
N MET A 1 7.76 -25.52 -15.07
CA MET A 1 8.78 -24.51 -14.75
C MET A 1 8.15 -23.16 -15.04
N SER A 2 7.92 -22.37 -14.00
CA SER A 2 7.57 -20.95 -14.11
C SER A 2 8.75 -20.22 -14.77
N GLY A 3 8.47 -19.40 -15.77
CA GLY A 3 9.49 -18.68 -16.54
C GLY A 3 10.09 -17.49 -15.76
N ARG A 4 11.15 -16.90 -16.32
CA ARG A 4 11.72 -15.64 -15.83
C ARG A 4 10.74 -14.48 -16.04
N VAL A 5 10.63 -13.58 -15.06
CA VAL A 5 9.86 -12.33 -15.15
C VAL A 5 10.76 -11.16 -14.75
N ASP A 6 10.85 -10.17 -15.64
CA ASP A 6 11.56 -8.91 -15.37
C ASP A 6 10.55 -7.81 -15.03
N ILE A 7 10.73 -7.16 -13.89
CA ILE A 7 9.92 -6.04 -13.41
C ILE A 7 10.77 -4.77 -13.45
N LEU A 8 10.24 -3.73 -14.09
CA LEU A 8 10.90 -2.43 -14.19
C LEU A 8 10.30 -1.47 -13.16
N GLY A 9 11.06 -1.20 -12.10
CA GLY A 9 10.71 -0.33 -10.98
C GLY A 9 10.54 -1.09 -9.67
N ALA A 10 11.26 -0.66 -8.62
CA ALA A 10 11.19 -1.21 -7.27
C ALA A 10 10.37 -0.30 -6.33
N GLY A 11 9.25 0.24 -6.82
CA GLY A 11 8.24 0.89 -5.99
C GLY A 11 7.25 -0.12 -5.41
N LEU A 12 6.23 0.39 -4.69
CA LEU A 12 5.19 -0.44 -4.04
C LEU A 12 4.56 -1.47 -4.99
N SER A 13 4.14 -1.05 -6.19
CA SER A 13 3.53 -1.94 -7.18
C SER A 13 4.49 -3.02 -7.69
N GLY A 14 5.73 -2.63 -8.02
CA GLY A 14 6.75 -3.54 -8.54
C GLY A 14 7.20 -4.57 -7.51
N LEU A 15 7.46 -4.14 -6.28
CA LEU A 15 7.85 -5.04 -5.19
C LEU A 15 6.70 -5.97 -4.75
N SER A 16 5.46 -5.47 -4.76
CA SER A 16 4.28 -6.31 -4.47
C SER A 16 4.12 -7.42 -5.52
N ALA A 17 4.19 -7.06 -6.80
CA ALA A 17 4.16 -8.03 -7.90
C ALA A 17 5.32 -9.03 -7.81
N ALA A 18 6.54 -8.53 -7.54
CA ALA A 18 7.72 -9.36 -7.40
C ALA A 18 7.58 -10.39 -6.28
N THR A 19 7.09 -9.95 -5.11
CA THR A 19 6.87 -10.80 -3.94
C THR A 19 5.87 -11.91 -4.25
N ILE A 20 4.74 -11.57 -4.86
CA ILE A 20 3.68 -12.54 -5.19
C ILE A 20 4.18 -13.55 -6.23
N LEU A 21 4.88 -13.09 -7.28
CA LEU A 21 5.42 -13.96 -8.32
C LEU A 21 6.53 -14.87 -7.79
N ALA A 22 7.47 -14.34 -7.01
CA ALA A 22 8.57 -15.12 -6.44
C ALA A 22 8.04 -16.23 -5.51
N ARG A 23 7.02 -15.95 -4.70
CA ARG A 23 6.35 -16.95 -3.85
C ARG A 23 5.67 -18.06 -4.63
N ASN A 24 5.23 -17.79 -5.85
CA ASN A 24 4.65 -18.77 -6.76
C ASN A 24 5.71 -19.44 -7.65
N GLY A 25 7.00 -19.30 -7.31
CA GLY A 25 8.11 -20.04 -7.92
C GLY A 25 8.65 -19.43 -9.21
N TYR A 26 8.28 -18.20 -9.57
CA TYR A 26 8.86 -17.52 -10.73
C TYR A 26 10.29 -17.02 -10.41
N ASP A 27 11.17 -17.04 -11.40
CA ASP A 27 12.49 -16.38 -11.34
C ASP A 27 12.28 -14.88 -11.61
N VAL A 28 12.23 -14.07 -10.56
CA VAL A 28 11.86 -12.64 -10.66
C VAL A 28 13.09 -11.75 -10.53
N HIS A 29 13.27 -10.86 -11.51
CA HIS A 29 14.36 -9.88 -11.54
C HIS A 29 13.74 -8.48 -11.52
N VAL A 30 14.00 -7.71 -10.45
CA VAL A 30 13.50 -6.34 -10.31
C VAL A 30 14.61 -5.36 -10.64
N HIS A 31 14.34 -4.42 -11.54
CA HIS A 31 15.30 -3.41 -12.00
C HIS A 31 14.84 -2.03 -11.55
N GLU A 32 15.65 -1.34 -10.75
CA GLU A 32 15.37 0.02 -10.29
C GLU A 32 16.44 0.99 -10.83
N VAL A 33 16.00 2.18 -11.24
CA VAL A 33 16.91 3.22 -11.77
C VAL A 33 17.59 3.98 -10.64
N ARG A 34 16.95 4.06 -9.47
CA ARG A 34 17.51 4.65 -8.24
C ARG A 34 18.46 3.69 -7.54
N LYS A 35 19.23 4.25 -6.61
CA LYS A 35 20.20 3.51 -5.78
C LYS A 35 19.50 2.53 -4.82
N ASP A 36 18.28 2.83 -4.40
CA ASP A 36 17.51 2.02 -3.48
C ASP A 36 16.06 1.87 -3.94
N SER A 37 15.41 0.82 -3.43
CA SER A 37 13.99 0.55 -3.64
C SER A 37 13.11 1.51 -2.83
N GLY A 38 11.87 1.76 -3.26
CA GLY A 38 10.95 2.65 -2.54
C GLY A 38 11.32 4.14 -2.50
N ALA A 39 12.54 4.52 -2.93
CA ALA A 39 13.16 5.84 -2.74
C ALA A 39 12.43 7.07 -3.29
N ARG A 40 11.29 6.93 -3.96
CA ARG A 40 10.44 8.08 -4.35
C ARG A 40 9.58 8.58 -3.19
N PHE A 41 9.17 7.69 -2.30
CA PHE A 41 8.20 7.91 -1.25
C PHE A 41 8.74 7.41 0.10
N ASP A 42 10.05 7.58 0.29
CA ASP A 42 10.72 7.20 1.53
C ASP A 42 10.48 8.30 2.57
N GLY A 43 10.00 7.87 3.73
CA GLY A 43 9.78 8.72 4.88
C GLY A 43 8.57 9.67 4.81
N ASP A 44 7.53 9.28 4.07
CA ASP A 44 6.26 10.00 4.07
C ASP A 44 5.07 9.09 4.46
N PHE A 45 3.88 9.69 4.57
CA PHE A 45 2.66 8.95 4.86
C PHE A 45 1.77 8.85 3.62
N GLN A 46 1.06 7.73 3.50
CA GLN A 46 0.04 7.54 2.47
C GLN A 46 -1.30 7.20 3.11
N GLY A 47 -2.34 7.93 2.69
CA GLY A 47 -3.72 7.53 2.91
C GLY A 47 -4.11 6.40 1.95
N ILE A 48 -4.55 5.28 2.50
CA ILE A 48 -5.15 4.16 1.78
C ILE A 48 -6.65 4.22 2.01
N GLU A 49 -7.37 4.53 0.94
CA GLU A 49 -8.82 4.56 0.91
C GLU A 49 -9.40 3.15 1.06
N ASN A 50 -10.49 3.03 1.81
CA ASN A 50 -11.11 1.75 2.15
C ASN A 50 -12.65 1.82 2.24
N TRP A 51 -13.27 2.96 1.92
CA TRP A 51 -14.71 3.23 2.03
C TRP A 51 -15.51 2.90 0.76
N THR A 52 -14.85 2.65 -0.37
CA THR A 52 -15.48 2.29 -1.66
C THR A 52 -15.55 0.78 -1.90
N SER A 53 -14.89 -0.02 -1.06
CA SER A 53 -14.77 -1.47 -1.21
C SER A 53 -15.45 -2.19 -0.05
N ASP A 54 -16.05 -3.35 -0.33
CA ASP A 54 -16.70 -4.18 0.69
C ASP A 54 -15.68 -4.93 1.59
N VAL A 55 -14.44 -5.02 1.14
CA VAL A 55 -13.35 -5.75 1.82
C VAL A 55 -12.28 -4.76 2.26
N ASP A 56 -11.81 -4.90 3.50
CA ASP A 56 -10.68 -4.13 4.00
C ASP A 56 -9.41 -4.47 3.21
N PHE A 57 -8.70 -3.46 2.72
CA PHE A 57 -7.49 -3.63 1.92
C PHE A 57 -6.42 -4.49 2.63
N PHE A 58 -6.30 -4.43 3.96
CA PHE A 58 -5.36 -5.29 4.69
C PHE A 58 -5.78 -6.76 4.64
N GLU A 59 -7.08 -7.06 4.60
CA GLU A 59 -7.56 -8.42 4.35
C GLU A 59 -7.26 -8.88 2.92
N GLU A 60 -7.39 -8.00 1.92
CA GLU A 60 -6.99 -8.32 0.54
C GLU A 60 -5.49 -8.63 0.44
N MET A 61 -4.65 -7.81 1.09
CA MET A 61 -3.21 -8.06 1.17
C MET A 61 -2.91 -9.44 1.76
N ARG A 62 -3.57 -9.81 2.86
CA ARG A 62 -3.45 -11.14 3.47
C ARG A 62 -3.85 -12.25 2.50
N GLN A 63 -4.91 -12.06 1.71
CA GLN A 63 -5.34 -13.03 0.70
C GLN A 63 -4.31 -13.20 -0.42
N TRP A 64 -3.58 -12.14 -0.79
CA TRP A 64 -2.43 -12.22 -1.71
C TRP A 64 -1.18 -12.82 -1.06
N GLY A 65 -1.24 -13.08 0.25
CA GLY A 65 -0.17 -13.62 1.06
C GLY A 65 0.73 -12.55 1.67
N LEU A 66 0.54 -11.26 1.39
CA LEU A 66 1.33 -10.19 1.99
C LEU A 66 0.95 -10.01 3.46
N ASN A 67 1.93 -9.65 4.30
CA ASN A 67 1.70 -9.40 5.71
C ASN A 67 1.56 -7.89 5.95
N PRO A 68 0.34 -7.36 6.08
CA PRO A 68 0.15 -5.92 6.26
C PRO A 68 0.55 -5.44 7.67
N ASP A 69 0.75 -6.34 8.64
CA ASP A 69 1.14 -5.99 10.01
C ASP A 69 2.63 -5.59 10.11
N GLU A 70 3.38 -5.74 9.02
CA GLU A 70 4.76 -5.24 8.90
C GLU A 70 4.83 -3.72 8.64
N PHE A 71 3.70 -3.11 8.28
CA PHE A 71 3.63 -1.66 8.07
C PHE A 71 3.14 -0.95 9.32
N LYS A 72 3.81 0.14 9.69
CA LYS A 72 3.26 1.08 10.67
C LYS A 72 2.04 1.75 10.04
N SER A 73 0.88 1.57 10.64
CA SER A 73 -0.35 2.15 10.15
C SER A 73 -1.37 2.38 11.25
N ASP A 74 -2.24 3.37 11.03
CA ASP A 74 -3.41 3.64 11.86
C ASP A 74 -4.68 3.67 11.01
N ALA A 75 -5.78 3.20 11.58
CA ALA A 75 -7.08 3.11 10.92
C ALA A 75 -8.03 4.19 11.42
N PHE A 76 -8.81 4.76 10.50
CA PHE A 76 -9.78 5.81 10.76
C PHE A 76 -11.14 5.41 10.20
N SER A 77 -12.20 5.55 10.98
CA SER A 77 -13.60 5.29 10.57
C SER A 77 -14.37 6.56 10.21
N ILE A 78 -13.75 7.73 10.36
CA ILE A 78 -14.32 9.05 10.12
C ILE A 78 -13.38 9.86 9.26
N VAL A 79 -13.93 10.60 8.30
CA VAL A 79 -13.18 11.49 7.39
C VAL A 79 -13.69 12.92 7.57
N ASP A 80 -12.81 13.90 7.57
CA ASP A 80 -13.21 15.31 7.41
C ASP A 80 -13.32 15.61 5.91
N LEU A 81 -14.55 15.77 5.41
CA LEU A 81 -14.81 16.20 4.04
C LEU A 81 -15.07 17.71 4.04
N ILE A 82 -14.09 18.45 3.51
CA ILE A 82 -14.14 19.92 3.39
C ILE A 82 -14.78 20.27 2.04
N HIS A 83 -15.93 20.94 2.11
CA HIS A 83 -16.67 21.41 0.93
C HIS A 83 -16.06 22.71 0.37
N PRO A 84 -16.32 23.06 -0.90
CA PRO A 84 -15.83 24.31 -1.48
C PRO A 84 -16.33 25.61 -0.81
N ASP A 85 -17.36 25.51 0.02
CA ASP A 85 -17.95 26.61 0.81
C ASP A 85 -17.48 26.62 2.28
N ASP A 86 -16.37 25.92 2.57
CA ASP A 86 -15.74 25.79 3.88
C ASP A 86 -16.59 25.05 4.94
N GLU A 87 -17.71 24.43 4.56
CA GLU A 87 -18.41 23.49 5.44
C GLU A 87 -17.59 22.19 5.60
N ILE A 88 -17.56 21.65 6.82
CA ILE A 88 -16.96 20.35 7.09
C ILE A 88 -18.09 19.37 7.39
N THR A 89 -18.10 18.26 6.66
CA THR A 89 -18.98 17.12 6.95
C THR A 89 -18.16 15.90 7.29
N ASN A 90 -18.75 15.00 8.08
CA ASN A 90 -18.08 13.81 8.56
C ASN A 90 -18.75 12.53 8.06
N PRO A 91 -18.36 12.02 6.89
CA PRO A 91 -18.65 10.64 6.53
C PRO A 91 -18.08 9.70 7.58
N ILE A 92 -18.92 8.80 8.09
CA ILE A 92 -18.55 7.77 9.07
C ILE A 92 -18.91 6.41 8.48
N THR A 93 -18.00 5.46 8.59
CA THR A 93 -18.21 4.07 8.19
C THR A 93 -18.26 3.17 9.43
N ASP A 94 -19.06 2.11 9.39
CA ASP A 94 -19.06 1.09 10.46
C ASP A 94 -17.74 0.30 10.55
N GLY A 95 -16.93 0.34 9.49
CA GLY A 95 -15.58 -0.22 9.42
C GLY A 95 -14.48 0.83 9.29
N VAL A 96 -13.39 0.47 8.62
CA VAL A 96 -12.28 1.38 8.33
C VAL A 96 -12.61 2.18 7.07
N ALA A 97 -12.70 3.50 7.20
CA ALA A 97 -12.88 4.41 6.07
C ALA A 97 -11.54 4.57 5.32
N PHE A 98 -10.45 4.82 6.04
CA PHE A 98 -9.11 4.86 5.46
C PHE A 98 -8.04 4.49 6.49
N ARG A 99 -6.85 4.16 5.99
CA ARG A 99 -5.65 3.94 6.81
C ARG A 99 -4.59 4.96 6.44
N VAL A 100 -3.84 5.43 7.43
CA VAL A 100 -2.58 6.14 7.17
C VAL A 100 -1.46 5.13 7.36
N VAL A 101 -0.61 4.99 6.34
CA VAL A 101 0.52 4.05 6.33
C VAL A 101 1.81 4.84 6.18
N GLU A 102 2.79 4.59 7.05
CA GLU A 102 4.16 5.10 6.91
C GLU A 102 4.86 4.36 5.77
N ARG A 103 5.48 5.11 4.85
CA ARG A 103 6.19 4.54 3.69
C ARG A 103 7.69 4.68 3.86
N GLY A 104 8.39 3.65 3.37
CA GLY A 104 9.83 3.63 3.37
C GLY A 104 10.41 3.04 4.66
N THR A 105 11.72 3.21 4.82
CA THR A 105 12.48 2.68 5.96
C THR A 105 13.25 3.76 6.72
N ASP A 106 13.09 5.02 6.31
CA ASP A 106 13.69 6.16 7.01
C ASP A 106 13.30 6.19 8.49
N GLU A 107 14.28 6.52 9.35
CA GLU A 107 14.03 6.73 10.79
C GLU A 107 13.47 8.15 11.00
N HIS A 108 12.25 8.24 11.54
CA HIS A 108 11.59 9.50 11.94
C HIS A 108 11.55 9.69 13.45
#